data_AF-A0A6G0WE43-F1
#
_entry.id   AF-A0A6G0WE43-F1
#
_cell.length_a   1.000
_cell.length_b   1.000
_cell.length_c   1.000
_cell.angle_alpha   90.00
_cell.angle_beta   90.00
_cell.angle_gamma   90.00
#
_symmetry.space_group_name_H-M   'P 1'
#
loop_
_entity.id
_entity.type
_entity.pdbx_description
1 polymer ?
#
loop_
_entity_poly.entity_id
_entity_poly.type
_entity_poly.pdbx_seq_one_letter_code
_entity_poly.pdbx_strand_id
1 'polypeptide(L)'
;MYKSLRTNLPKEIMELQGFPHKGPEDKSYVAANEMLKYLEDYADHFDLKKHIKFHHHVKEISPLAGDRWNVTVIDLQEKIVETLEFDGVVICIGNYSNPAIPEVPGIEKFRGMKIHSHDYRDSSIFKDKSTVVIGCGPSGLDISFDIAKVAEKVYLSHHNQRVKNMQFPSNMVQKIDIKEVVENGIVFQDGSYEQVDSILYCTAGYNYKYPFLNPECGIRVENNHVKPLFKHILNIEHPTMYFIGIPTNTAGFCMIDLQVQFAKTFLEGRAKLPSKEEMIEDTRLDVESRLASGLRPKELHMMGRRSKDYYDSLASLSGLESVSPVVLQIYFDGIDRFMCDFSHFREDKYKLLDKDHYMVKFPNEEEPVMRRQEIVLD
;
A
#
# COMPACT_ATOMS: atom_id res chain seq x y z
N MET A 1 -6.44 9.49 -5.09
CA MET A 1 -7.54 9.20 -4.13
C MET A 1 -8.86 9.65 -4.74
N TYR A 2 -9.97 9.00 -4.37
CA TYR A 2 -11.30 9.27 -4.92
C TYR A 2 -12.28 9.66 -3.81
N LYS A 3 -13.38 10.32 -4.21
CA LYS A 3 -14.27 11.08 -3.32
C LYS A 3 -14.97 10.24 -2.24
N SER A 4 -15.40 9.04 -2.61
CA SER A 4 -16.16 8.12 -1.75
C SER A 4 -15.28 7.26 -0.83
N LEU A 5 -13.96 7.40 -0.91
CA LEU A 5 -13.03 6.51 -0.24
C LEU A 5 -13.16 6.58 1.29
N ARG A 6 -13.24 5.40 1.90
CA ARG A 6 -13.09 5.16 3.33
C ARG A 6 -11.90 4.24 3.55
N THR A 7 -11.33 4.25 4.76
CA THR A 7 -10.26 3.32 5.11
C THR A 7 -10.69 1.88 4.82
N ASN A 8 -9.72 1.07 4.40
CA ASN A 8 -9.88 -0.38 4.22
C ASN A 8 -9.35 -1.17 5.43
N LEU A 9 -8.78 -0.46 6.41
CA LEU A 9 -8.36 -0.99 7.71
C LEU A 9 -9.01 -0.17 8.84
N PRO A 10 -9.16 -0.78 10.03
CA PRO A 10 -9.60 -0.08 11.23
C PRO A 10 -8.64 1.04 11.62
N LYS A 11 -9.16 2.20 12.04
CA LYS A 11 -8.37 3.36 12.47
C LYS A 11 -7.45 3.04 13.64
N GLU A 12 -7.83 2.06 14.47
CA GLU A 12 -7.11 1.63 15.68
C GLU A 12 -5.71 1.07 15.37
N ILE A 13 -5.49 0.59 14.14
CA ILE A 13 -4.17 0.15 13.64
C ILE A 13 -3.55 1.14 12.64
N MET A 14 -4.14 2.33 12.54
CA MET A 14 -3.70 3.46 11.71
C MET A 14 -3.37 4.69 12.56
N GLU A 15 -3.12 4.49 13.85
CA GLU A 15 -2.70 5.56 14.76
C GLU A 15 -1.17 5.67 14.77
N LEU A 16 -0.67 6.91 14.80
CA LEU A 16 0.72 7.27 15.03
C LEU A 16 1.01 7.29 16.52
N GLN A 17 2.22 6.86 16.89
CA GLN A 17 2.64 6.75 18.28
C GLN A 17 2.49 8.09 19.02
N GLY A 18 1.88 8.03 20.21
CA GLY A 18 1.69 9.22 21.05
C GLY A 18 0.57 10.17 20.60
N PHE A 19 -0.22 9.83 19.57
CA PHE A 19 -1.29 10.68 19.07
C PHE A 19 -2.51 9.86 18.61
N PRO A 20 -3.42 9.47 19.52
CA PRO A 20 -4.57 8.64 19.18
C PRO A 20 -5.57 9.36 18.27
N HIS A 21 -6.31 8.59 17.46
CA HIS A 21 -7.25 9.15 16.49
C HIS A 21 -8.53 9.65 17.19
N LYS A 22 -8.80 10.96 17.12
CA LYS A 22 -9.97 11.61 17.75
C LYS A 22 -11.31 11.40 17.01
N GLY A 23 -11.35 10.45 16.08
CA GLY A 23 -12.52 10.15 15.27
C GLY A 23 -13.65 9.51 16.08
N PRO A 24 -14.87 9.40 15.52
CA PRO A 24 -16.05 8.95 16.24
C PRO A 24 -15.81 7.63 16.97
N GLU A 25 -16.07 7.55 18.28
CA GLU A 25 -15.85 6.33 19.08
C GLU A 25 -16.67 5.14 18.55
N ASP A 26 -17.75 5.41 17.84
CA ASP A 26 -18.67 4.41 17.31
C ASP A 26 -18.28 3.86 15.93
N LYS A 27 -17.14 4.27 15.36
CA LYS A 27 -16.68 3.85 14.01
C LYS A 27 -15.18 3.59 13.96
N SER A 28 -14.80 2.45 13.39
CA SER A 28 -13.41 2.10 13.10
C SER A 28 -12.99 2.38 11.66
N TYR A 29 -13.92 2.42 10.70
CA TYR A 29 -13.60 2.73 9.30
C TYR A 29 -14.05 4.15 8.94
N VAL A 30 -13.08 5.06 8.84
CA VAL A 30 -13.32 6.50 8.68
C VAL A 30 -13.17 6.94 7.22
N ALA A 31 -13.69 8.13 6.89
CA ALA A 31 -13.54 8.69 5.57
C ALA A 31 -12.10 9.20 5.32
N ALA A 32 -11.69 9.25 4.04
CA ALA A 32 -10.32 9.65 3.69
C ALA A 32 -9.96 11.09 4.15
N ASN A 33 -10.93 12.01 4.17
CA ASN A 33 -10.75 13.36 4.68
C ASN A 33 -10.57 13.43 6.21
N GLU A 34 -11.18 12.51 6.96
CA GLU A 34 -10.96 12.39 8.41
C GLU A 34 -9.53 11.92 8.70
N MET A 35 -9.03 10.93 7.94
CA MET A 35 -7.63 10.50 8.03
C MET A 35 -6.64 11.59 7.62
N LEU A 36 -6.94 12.36 6.57
CA LEU A 36 -6.11 13.49 6.17
C LEU A 36 -6.03 14.52 7.31
N LYS A 37 -7.19 14.88 7.87
CA LYS A 37 -7.25 15.80 9.00
C LYS A 37 -6.44 15.28 10.20
N TYR A 38 -6.53 13.98 10.49
CA TYR A 38 -5.72 13.36 11.56
C TYR A 38 -4.22 13.53 11.34
N LEU A 39 -3.72 13.32 10.11
CA LEU A 39 -2.32 13.53 9.76
C LEU A 39 -1.90 15.00 9.83
N GLU A 40 -2.78 15.92 9.42
CA GLU A 40 -2.56 17.36 9.55
C GLU A 40 -2.49 17.79 11.02
N ASP A 41 -3.42 17.29 11.85
CA ASP A 41 -3.46 17.55 13.29
C ASP A 41 -2.22 17.00 14.00
N TYR A 42 -1.70 15.83 13.59
CA TYR A 42 -0.43 15.29 14.07
C TYR A 42 0.73 16.22 13.74
N ALA A 43 0.82 16.66 12.48
CA ALA A 43 1.88 17.56 12.04
C ALA A 43 1.83 18.92 12.74
N ASP A 44 0.64 19.43 13.03
CA ASP A 44 0.45 20.67 13.79
C ASP A 44 0.77 20.48 15.28
N HIS A 45 0.36 19.37 15.90
CA HIS A 45 0.61 19.10 17.31
C HIS A 45 2.12 19.03 17.64
N PHE A 46 2.91 18.44 16.74
CA PHE A 46 4.36 18.31 16.89
C PHE A 46 5.16 19.40 16.16
N ASP A 47 4.49 20.44 15.62
CA ASP A 47 5.10 21.56 14.90
C ASP A 47 6.08 21.11 13.80
N LEU A 48 5.68 20.10 13.03
CA LEU A 48 6.52 19.48 11.99
C LEU A 48 6.53 20.29 10.69
N LYS A 49 5.49 21.09 10.45
CA LYS A 49 5.33 21.85 9.20
C LYS A 49 6.49 22.83 8.94
N LYS A 50 7.17 23.33 9.98
CA LYS A 50 8.37 24.18 9.85
C LYS A 50 9.56 23.48 9.17
N HIS A 51 9.57 22.15 9.17
CA HIS A 51 10.61 21.33 8.52
C HIS A 51 10.22 20.88 7.11
N ILE A 52 9.02 21.23 6.65
CA ILE A 52 8.48 20.78 5.35
C ILE A 52 8.49 21.95 4.37
N LYS A 53 9.26 21.81 3.28
CA LYS A 53 9.16 22.70 2.12
C LYS A 53 8.09 22.15 1.15
N PHE A 54 6.87 22.68 1.22
CA PHE A 54 5.82 22.37 0.24
C PHE A 54 6.18 22.94 -1.15
N HIS A 55 5.54 22.42 -2.19
CA HIS A 55 5.78 22.81 -3.59
C HIS A 55 7.25 22.70 -4.03
N HIS A 56 8.06 21.86 -3.38
CA HIS A 56 9.42 21.56 -3.79
C HIS A 56 9.48 20.17 -4.43
N HIS A 57 9.89 20.10 -5.69
CA HIS A 57 10.03 18.85 -6.41
C HIS A 57 11.49 18.38 -6.39
N VAL A 58 11.75 17.22 -5.80
CA VAL A 58 13.07 16.59 -5.85
C VAL A 58 13.35 16.11 -7.28
N LYS A 59 14.31 16.77 -7.93
CA LYS A 59 14.69 16.49 -9.32
C LYS A 59 15.76 15.41 -9.39
N GLU A 60 16.77 15.49 -8.54
CA GLU A 60 17.90 14.56 -8.54
C GLU A 60 18.51 14.41 -7.15
N ILE A 61 18.96 13.21 -6.83
CA ILE A 61 19.76 12.85 -5.66
C ILE A 61 21.00 12.13 -6.18
N SER A 62 22.19 12.58 -5.79
CA SER A 62 23.46 11.96 -6.15
C SER A 62 24.38 11.84 -4.94
N PRO A 63 25.21 10.79 -4.86
CA PRO A 63 26.13 10.61 -3.74
C PRO A 63 27.27 11.65 -3.79
N LEU A 64 27.79 11.97 -2.62
CA LEU A 64 29.00 12.74 -2.38
C LEU A 64 30.00 11.90 -1.58
N ALA A 65 31.26 12.35 -1.54
CA ALA A 65 32.28 11.72 -0.71
C ALA A 65 31.86 11.70 0.77
N GLY A 66 32.13 10.56 1.43
CA GLY A 66 31.83 10.34 2.85
C GLY A 66 30.36 10.01 3.13
N ASP A 67 29.70 9.26 2.24
CA ASP A 67 28.28 8.86 2.37
C ASP A 67 27.32 10.04 2.56
N ARG A 68 27.64 11.19 1.95
CA ARG A 68 26.79 12.39 1.92
C ARG A 68 26.04 12.47 0.60
N TRP A 69 25.12 13.42 0.49
CA TRP A 69 24.20 13.50 -0.64
C TRP A 69 24.07 14.93 -1.16
N ASN A 70 24.09 15.08 -2.48
CA ASN A 70 23.53 16.24 -3.16
C ASN A 70 22.06 15.97 -3.47
N VAL A 71 21.18 16.89 -3.07
CA VAL A 71 19.76 16.84 -3.39
C VAL A 71 19.40 18.10 -4.16
N THR A 72 19.09 17.94 -5.44
CA THR A 72 18.64 19.01 -6.32
C THR A 72 17.12 19.07 -6.31
N VAL A 73 16.58 20.23 -5.94
CA VAL A 73 15.14 20.47 -5.85
C VAL A 73 14.74 21.64 -6.74
N ILE A 74 13.50 21.62 -7.20
CA ILE A 74 12.86 22.73 -7.92
C ILE A 74 11.79 23.31 -7.00
N ASP A 75 11.95 24.55 -6.59
CA ASP A 75 10.85 25.34 -6.03
C ASP A 75 9.85 25.61 -7.15
N LEU A 76 8.66 25.03 -7.08
CA LEU A 76 7.66 25.16 -8.14
C LEU A 76 6.94 26.51 -8.15
N GLN A 77 7.01 27.27 -7.04
CA GLN A 77 6.41 28.59 -6.94
C GLN A 77 7.34 29.63 -7.57
N GLU A 78 8.60 29.63 -7.14
CA GLU A 78 9.61 30.59 -7.63
C GLU A 78 10.31 30.12 -8.91
N LYS A 79 10.15 28.85 -9.29
CA LYS A 79 10.82 28.19 -10.42
C LYS A 79 12.33 28.21 -10.32
N ILE A 80 12.85 28.21 -9.09
CA ILE A 80 14.28 28.20 -8.78
C ILE A 80 14.72 26.76 -8.59
N VAL A 81 15.90 26.44 -9.13
CA VAL A 81 16.57 25.16 -8.89
C VAL A 81 17.68 25.40 -7.87
N GLU A 82 17.66 24.66 -6.77
CA GLU A 82 18.72 24.67 -5.76
C GLU A 82 19.25 23.27 -5.53
N THR A 83 20.54 23.16 -5.21
CA THR A 83 21.18 21.91 -4.78
C THR A 83 21.67 22.09 -3.36
N LEU A 84 21.31 21.14 -2.50
CA LEU A 84 21.60 21.16 -1.07
C LEU A 84 22.38 19.90 -0.69
N GLU A 85 23.30 20.02 0.27
CA GLU A 85 24.06 18.89 0.82
C GLU A 85 23.39 18.34 2.08
N PHE A 86 23.38 17.01 2.23
CA PHE A 86 22.84 16.30 3.40
C PHE A 86 23.74 15.13 3.81
N ASP A 87 23.81 14.84 5.11
CA ASP A 87 24.57 13.69 5.64
C ASP A 87 23.83 12.35 5.51
N GLY A 88 22.52 12.40 5.28
CA GLY A 88 21.70 11.22 5.08
C GLY A 88 20.39 11.57 4.37
N VAL A 89 19.77 10.58 3.73
CA VAL A 89 18.56 10.77 2.96
C VAL A 89 17.56 9.66 3.22
N VAL A 90 16.30 10.02 3.46
CA VAL A 90 15.22 9.08 3.72
C VAL A 90 14.13 9.27 2.66
N ILE A 91 13.94 8.25 1.83
CA ILE A 91 13.03 8.27 0.68
C ILE A 91 11.64 7.80 1.11
N CYS A 92 10.67 8.72 1.16
CA CYS A 92 9.30 8.50 1.64
C CYS A 92 8.23 8.84 0.57
N ILE A 93 8.50 8.57 -0.70
CA ILE A 93 7.63 8.99 -1.83
C ILE A 93 6.39 8.11 -2.05
N GLY A 94 6.27 7.01 -1.29
CA GLY A 94 5.25 5.98 -1.49
C GLY A 94 5.45 5.15 -2.77
N ASN A 95 4.54 4.21 -3.00
CA ASN A 95 4.64 3.21 -4.07
C ASN A 95 3.32 3.01 -4.85
N TYR A 96 2.32 3.88 -4.65
CA TYR A 96 0.98 3.76 -5.24
C TYR A 96 0.61 4.91 -6.20
N SER A 97 1.60 5.41 -6.96
CA SER A 97 1.42 6.57 -7.86
C SER A 97 1.77 6.32 -9.31
N ASN A 98 2.64 5.35 -9.63
CA ASN A 98 3.02 5.03 -11.01
C ASN A 98 2.26 3.78 -11.49
N PRO A 99 1.18 3.92 -12.28
CA PRO A 99 0.28 2.82 -12.59
C PRO A 99 0.96 1.69 -13.38
N ALA A 100 0.58 0.45 -13.07
CA ALA A 100 0.97 -0.71 -13.86
C ALA A 100 -0.18 -1.08 -14.81
N ILE A 101 -0.04 -0.72 -16.09
CA ILE A 101 -1.04 -1.01 -17.12
C ILE A 101 -0.69 -2.34 -17.78
N PRO A 102 -1.57 -3.35 -17.72
CA PRO A 102 -1.31 -4.62 -18.41
C PRO A 102 -1.46 -4.45 -19.92
N GLU A 103 -0.72 -5.27 -20.66
CA GLU A 103 -1.04 -5.49 -22.07
C GLU A 103 -2.31 -6.35 -22.15
N VAL A 104 -3.32 -5.86 -22.88
CA VAL A 104 -4.57 -6.58 -23.12
C VAL A 104 -4.75 -6.68 -24.63
N PRO A 105 -4.84 -7.90 -25.21
CA PRO A 105 -5.00 -8.07 -26.66
C PRO A 105 -6.22 -7.31 -27.20
N GLY A 106 -6.05 -6.58 -28.30
CA GLY A 106 -7.14 -5.86 -28.98
C GLY A 106 -7.54 -4.53 -28.34
N ILE A 107 -6.86 -4.08 -27.27
CA ILE A 107 -7.23 -2.86 -26.53
C ILE A 107 -7.20 -1.58 -27.37
N GLU A 108 -6.39 -1.55 -28.42
CA GLU A 108 -6.30 -0.48 -29.41
C GLU A 108 -7.61 -0.30 -30.20
N LYS A 109 -8.40 -1.37 -30.35
CA LYS A 109 -9.68 -1.35 -31.07
C LYS A 109 -10.81 -0.74 -30.26
N PHE A 110 -10.70 -0.78 -28.93
CA PHE A 110 -11.76 -0.32 -28.03
C PHE A 110 -12.00 1.18 -28.16
N ARG A 111 -13.24 1.54 -28.49
CA ARG A 111 -13.66 2.93 -28.71
C ARG A 111 -14.24 3.59 -27.45
N GLY A 112 -14.52 2.82 -26.41
CA GLY A 112 -15.03 3.32 -25.14
C GLY A 112 -13.95 3.94 -24.24
N MET A 113 -14.38 4.35 -23.04
CA MET A 113 -13.49 4.99 -22.06
C MET A 113 -12.54 3.97 -21.43
N LYS A 114 -11.25 4.29 -21.36
CA LYS A 114 -10.21 3.49 -20.69
C LYS A 114 -9.61 4.30 -19.56
N ILE A 115 -9.58 3.75 -18.35
CA ILE A 115 -9.10 4.47 -17.17
C ILE A 115 -8.40 3.53 -16.19
N HIS A 116 -7.30 3.96 -15.57
CA HIS A 116 -6.68 3.21 -14.47
C HIS A 116 -7.26 3.66 -13.13
N SER A 117 -7.23 2.79 -12.12
CA SER A 117 -7.61 3.13 -10.74
C SER A 117 -6.85 4.34 -10.17
N HIS A 118 -5.71 4.72 -10.77
CA HIS A 118 -4.92 5.89 -10.41
C HIS A 118 -5.64 7.19 -10.74
N ASP A 119 -6.37 7.20 -11.86
CA ASP A 119 -7.09 8.37 -12.38
C ASP A 119 -8.55 8.41 -11.93
N TYR A 120 -9.05 7.33 -11.33
CA TYR A 120 -10.40 7.30 -10.76
C TYR A 120 -10.56 8.36 -9.66
N ARG A 121 -11.64 9.15 -9.74
CA ARG A 121 -11.95 10.21 -8.77
C ARG A 121 -13.37 10.14 -8.23
N ASP A 122 -14.33 9.79 -9.07
CA ASP A 122 -15.76 9.81 -8.74
C ASP A 122 -16.52 8.83 -9.66
N SER A 123 -17.55 8.16 -9.13
CA SER A 123 -18.31 7.16 -9.88
C SER A 123 -19.26 7.76 -10.91
N SER A 124 -19.59 9.06 -10.85
CA SER A 124 -20.55 9.70 -11.74
C SER A 124 -20.23 9.55 -13.23
N ILE A 125 -18.96 9.43 -13.60
CA ILE A 125 -18.56 9.19 -15.00
C ILE A 125 -18.99 7.82 -15.55
N PHE A 126 -19.42 6.91 -14.68
CA PHE A 126 -19.93 5.57 -15.00
C PHE A 126 -21.46 5.46 -14.90
N LYS A 127 -22.15 6.56 -14.61
CA LYS A 127 -23.61 6.57 -14.48
C LYS A 127 -24.27 6.02 -15.76
N ASP A 128 -25.20 5.09 -15.58
CA ASP A 128 -25.98 4.44 -16.65
C ASP A 128 -25.12 3.73 -17.72
N LYS A 129 -23.87 3.37 -17.40
CA LYS A 129 -22.94 2.65 -18.31
C LYS A 129 -22.75 1.19 -17.92
N SER A 130 -22.39 0.37 -18.89
CA SER A 130 -21.83 -0.96 -18.68
C SER A 130 -20.29 -0.89 -18.60
N THR A 131 -19.71 -1.37 -17.50
CA THR A 131 -18.27 -1.21 -17.20
C THR A 131 -17.61 -2.53 -16.89
N VAL A 132 -16.45 -2.81 -17.48
CA VAL A 132 -15.58 -3.90 -17.01
C VAL A 132 -14.52 -3.35 -16.07
N VAL A 133 -14.37 -3.95 -14.89
CA VAL A 133 -13.29 -3.72 -13.95
C VAL A 133 -12.35 -4.91 -14.03
N ILE A 134 -11.10 -4.70 -14.40
CA ILE A 134 -10.12 -5.76 -14.55
C ILE A 134 -9.26 -5.80 -13.29
N GLY A 135 -9.28 -6.91 -12.56
CA GLY A 135 -8.54 -7.10 -11.31
C GLY A 135 -9.38 -6.91 -10.05
N CYS A 136 -9.22 -7.84 -9.11
CA CYS A 136 -10.00 -7.92 -7.85
C CYS A 136 -9.09 -7.84 -6.62
N GLY A 137 -8.15 -6.89 -6.64
CA GLY A 137 -7.43 -6.44 -5.44
C GLY A 137 -8.22 -5.39 -4.65
N PRO A 138 -7.61 -4.73 -3.64
CA PRO A 138 -8.31 -3.74 -2.83
C PRO A 138 -8.99 -2.62 -3.64
N SER A 139 -8.29 -2.02 -4.60
CA SER A 139 -8.88 -1.00 -5.49
C SER A 139 -9.97 -1.57 -6.40
N GLY A 140 -9.80 -2.79 -6.90
CA GLY A 140 -10.77 -3.43 -7.79
C GLY A 140 -12.11 -3.66 -7.10
N LEU A 141 -12.08 -4.20 -5.89
CA LEU A 141 -13.27 -4.38 -5.06
C LEU A 141 -13.92 -3.04 -4.69
N ASP A 142 -13.15 -2.12 -4.10
CA ASP A 142 -13.73 -0.86 -3.60
C ASP A 142 -14.29 0.03 -4.70
N ILE A 143 -13.56 0.17 -5.81
CA ILE A 143 -14.03 0.98 -6.94
C ILE A 143 -15.21 0.29 -7.66
N SER A 144 -15.20 -1.04 -7.82
CA SER A 144 -16.31 -1.74 -8.49
C SER A 144 -17.63 -1.62 -7.71
N PHE A 145 -17.59 -1.74 -6.37
CA PHE A 145 -18.75 -1.48 -5.51
C PHE A 145 -19.20 -0.02 -5.54
N ASP A 146 -18.27 0.93 -5.66
CA ASP A 146 -18.61 2.34 -5.76
C ASP A 146 -19.27 2.69 -7.11
N ILE A 147 -18.75 2.12 -8.20
CA ILE A 147 -19.33 2.25 -9.54
C ILE A 147 -20.71 1.59 -9.62
N ALA A 148 -20.90 0.43 -8.98
CA ALA A 148 -22.17 -0.30 -8.99
C ALA A 148 -23.37 0.49 -8.43
N LYS A 149 -23.12 1.55 -7.64
CA LYS A 149 -24.18 2.45 -7.15
C LYS A 149 -24.84 3.29 -8.25
N VAL A 150 -24.16 3.48 -9.38
CA VAL A 150 -24.61 4.40 -10.45
C VAL A 150 -24.59 3.77 -11.85
N ALA A 151 -23.79 2.72 -12.06
CA ALA A 151 -23.67 2.03 -13.34
C ALA A 151 -24.88 1.14 -13.62
N GLU A 152 -25.19 0.95 -14.91
CA GLU A 152 -26.19 -0.02 -15.35
C GLU A 152 -25.72 -1.44 -15.02
N LYS A 153 -24.46 -1.76 -15.36
CA LYS A 153 -23.88 -3.08 -15.12
C LYS A 153 -22.38 -3.00 -14.92
N VAL A 154 -21.86 -3.83 -14.03
CA VAL A 154 -20.42 -3.92 -13.73
C VAL A 154 -19.95 -5.36 -13.87
N TYR A 155 -18.96 -5.59 -14.71
CA TYR A 155 -18.31 -6.88 -14.90
C TYR A 155 -16.96 -6.87 -14.19
N LEU A 156 -16.82 -7.63 -13.11
CA LEU A 156 -15.56 -7.73 -12.36
C LEU A 156 -14.77 -8.93 -12.89
N SER A 157 -13.73 -8.69 -13.68
CA SER A 157 -12.86 -9.73 -14.25
C SER A 157 -11.71 -10.08 -13.29
N HIS A 158 -11.65 -11.34 -12.84
CA HIS A 158 -10.58 -11.84 -11.97
C HIS A 158 -10.49 -13.37 -11.92
N HIS A 159 -9.38 -13.85 -11.34
CA HIS A 159 -9.16 -15.24 -10.94
C HIS A 159 -9.02 -15.42 -9.41
N ASN A 160 -9.35 -14.38 -8.62
CA ASN A 160 -9.27 -14.42 -7.15
C ASN A 160 -10.37 -15.33 -6.55
N GLN A 161 -9.97 -16.47 -5.99
CA GLN A 161 -10.90 -17.45 -5.40
C GLN A 161 -11.52 -17.00 -4.08
N ARG A 162 -10.89 -16.07 -3.35
CA ARG A 162 -11.36 -15.64 -2.01
C ARG A 162 -12.71 -14.94 -2.04
N VAL A 163 -13.02 -14.27 -3.16
CA VAL A 163 -14.25 -13.49 -3.32
C VAL A 163 -15.37 -14.27 -4.02
N LYS A 164 -15.13 -15.54 -4.40
CA LYS A 164 -16.06 -16.33 -5.22
C LYS A 164 -17.46 -16.44 -4.59
N ASN A 165 -17.50 -16.60 -3.27
CA ASN A 165 -18.74 -16.76 -2.49
C ASN A 165 -19.21 -15.45 -1.84
N MET A 166 -18.53 -14.33 -2.10
CA MET A 166 -18.92 -13.03 -1.57
C MET A 166 -20.24 -12.58 -2.20
N GLN A 167 -21.07 -11.89 -1.43
CA GLN A 167 -22.29 -11.27 -1.96
C GLN A 167 -21.93 -9.98 -2.70
N PHE A 168 -22.37 -9.89 -3.96
CA PHE A 168 -22.22 -8.72 -4.79
C PHE A 168 -23.59 -8.06 -5.04
N PRO A 169 -23.63 -6.74 -5.30
CA PRO A 169 -24.81 -6.06 -5.84
C PRO A 169 -25.39 -6.77 -7.06
N SER A 170 -26.71 -6.70 -7.26
CA SER A 170 -27.39 -7.44 -8.33
C SER A 170 -26.96 -7.06 -9.75
N ASN A 171 -26.40 -5.87 -9.94
CA ASN A 171 -25.86 -5.39 -11.22
C ASN A 171 -24.35 -5.68 -11.39
N MET A 172 -23.72 -6.35 -10.43
CA MET A 172 -22.34 -6.79 -10.51
C MET A 172 -22.25 -8.27 -10.91
N VAL A 173 -21.45 -8.57 -11.92
CA VAL A 173 -21.25 -9.93 -12.43
C VAL A 173 -19.76 -10.27 -12.41
N GLN A 174 -19.39 -11.34 -11.71
CA GLN A 174 -18.04 -11.87 -11.77
C GLN A 174 -17.78 -12.49 -13.14
N LYS A 175 -16.62 -12.19 -13.72
CA LYS A 175 -16.14 -12.75 -14.99
C LYS A 175 -14.73 -13.29 -14.80
N ILE A 176 -14.38 -14.29 -15.59
CA ILE A 176 -13.00 -14.77 -15.65
C ILE A 176 -12.10 -13.80 -16.41
N ASP A 177 -10.83 -14.17 -16.62
CA ASP A 177 -9.87 -13.31 -17.28
C ASP A 177 -10.30 -12.97 -18.73
N ILE A 178 -9.89 -11.79 -19.19
CA ILE A 178 -10.16 -11.31 -20.54
C ILE A 178 -9.30 -12.08 -21.54
N LYS A 179 -9.91 -12.48 -22.66
CA LYS A 179 -9.21 -13.05 -23.80
C LYS A 179 -8.74 -11.97 -24.77
N GLU A 180 -9.67 -11.13 -25.19
CA GLU A 180 -9.39 -9.99 -26.07
C GLU A 180 -10.45 -8.90 -25.91
N VAL A 181 -10.08 -7.69 -26.33
CA VAL A 181 -10.97 -6.53 -26.42
C VAL A 181 -11.31 -6.29 -27.89
N VAL A 182 -12.58 -6.04 -28.15
CA VAL A 182 -13.10 -5.69 -29.48
C VAL A 182 -13.64 -4.27 -29.47
N GLU A 183 -14.12 -3.75 -30.60
CA GLU A 183 -14.44 -2.32 -30.74
C GLU A 183 -15.44 -1.79 -29.69
N ASN A 184 -16.43 -2.60 -29.32
CA ASN A 184 -17.56 -2.26 -28.45
C ASN A 184 -17.67 -3.14 -27.20
N GLY A 185 -16.71 -4.01 -26.91
CA GLY A 185 -16.90 -4.99 -25.84
C GLY A 185 -15.68 -5.85 -25.53
N ILE A 186 -15.92 -6.85 -24.70
CA ILE A 186 -14.91 -7.74 -24.14
C ILE A 186 -15.28 -9.19 -24.45
N VAL A 187 -14.31 -9.95 -24.93
CA VAL A 187 -14.40 -11.40 -25.04
C VAL A 187 -13.61 -12.01 -23.88
N PHE A 188 -14.25 -12.86 -23.09
CA PHE A 188 -13.64 -13.53 -21.96
C PHE A 188 -13.07 -14.90 -22.36
N GLN A 189 -12.22 -15.50 -21.52
CA GLN A 189 -11.59 -16.80 -21.81
C GLN A 189 -12.58 -17.96 -21.98
N ASP A 190 -13.81 -17.82 -21.49
CA ASP A 190 -14.89 -18.81 -21.61
C ASP A 190 -15.67 -18.67 -22.92
N GLY A 191 -15.28 -17.71 -23.76
CA GLY A 191 -15.97 -17.38 -25.00
C GLY A 191 -17.18 -16.48 -24.83
N SER A 192 -17.54 -16.08 -23.61
CA SER A 192 -18.61 -15.11 -23.40
C SER A 192 -18.20 -13.72 -23.89
N TYR A 193 -19.18 -12.98 -24.41
CA TYR A 193 -19.01 -11.61 -24.86
C TYR A 193 -19.91 -10.68 -24.06
N GLU A 194 -19.37 -9.52 -23.67
CA GLU A 194 -20.16 -8.45 -23.05
C GLU A 194 -19.85 -7.13 -23.74
N GLN A 195 -20.90 -6.42 -24.13
CA GLN A 195 -20.79 -5.05 -24.59
C GLN A 195 -20.53 -4.13 -23.39
N VAL A 196 -19.52 -3.26 -23.47
CA VAL A 196 -19.17 -2.33 -22.39
C VAL A 196 -18.80 -0.96 -22.95
N ASP A 197 -19.15 0.08 -22.21
CA ASP A 197 -18.83 1.47 -22.54
C ASP A 197 -17.47 1.90 -21.97
N SER A 198 -16.99 1.19 -20.94
CA SER A 198 -15.73 1.52 -20.30
C SER A 198 -14.98 0.34 -19.69
N ILE A 199 -13.65 0.51 -19.62
CA ILE A 199 -12.68 -0.41 -19.04
C ILE A 199 -11.95 0.32 -17.90
N LEU A 200 -12.00 -0.24 -16.70
CA LEU A 200 -11.26 0.22 -15.54
C LEU A 200 -10.14 -0.79 -15.19
N TYR A 201 -8.88 -0.36 -15.24
CA TYR A 201 -7.74 -1.18 -14.85
C TYR A 201 -7.48 -1.10 -13.34
N CYS A 202 -7.57 -2.26 -12.69
CA CYS A 202 -7.23 -2.52 -11.29
C CYS A 202 -6.28 -3.74 -11.16
N THR A 203 -5.57 -4.08 -12.24
CA THR A 203 -4.97 -5.40 -12.51
C THR A 203 -3.55 -5.66 -12.05
N ALA A 204 -2.73 -4.63 -11.81
CA ALA A 204 -1.30 -4.86 -11.58
C ALA A 204 -0.71 -3.95 -10.50
N GLY A 205 -1.55 -3.28 -9.72
CA GLY A 205 -1.10 -2.33 -8.71
C GLY A 205 -0.29 -1.21 -9.35
N TYR A 206 0.91 -1.00 -8.84
CA TYR A 206 1.77 0.13 -9.19
C TYR A 206 3.23 -0.33 -9.28
N ASN A 207 4.00 0.42 -10.07
CA ASN A 207 5.41 0.17 -10.29
C ASN A 207 6.27 1.07 -9.40
N TYR A 208 7.27 0.51 -8.71
CA TYR A 208 8.31 1.31 -8.05
C TYR A 208 9.07 2.13 -9.10
N LYS A 209 9.25 3.42 -8.82
CA LYS A 209 9.95 4.33 -9.72
C LYS A 209 10.60 5.44 -8.92
N TYR A 210 11.91 5.59 -9.09
CA TYR A 210 12.71 6.62 -8.41
C TYR A 210 13.49 7.41 -9.45
N PRO A 211 12.80 8.23 -10.27
CA PRO A 211 13.42 8.90 -11.43
C PRO A 211 14.46 9.96 -11.03
N PHE A 212 14.45 10.37 -9.77
CA PHE A 212 15.40 11.32 -9.19
C PHE A 212 16.67 10.66 -8.65
N LEU A 213 16.76 9.33 -8.54
CA LEU A 213 17.99 8.70 -8.06
C LEU A 213 18.99 8.59 -9.20
N ASN A 214 20.16 9.23 -9.03
CA ASN A 214 21.28 9.03 -9.92
C ASN A 214 21.74 7.55 -9.89
N PRO A 215 22.17 6.95 -11.01
CA PRO A 215 22.66 5.57 -11.01
C PRO A 215 23.78 5.27 -9.99
N GLU A 216 24.59 6.27 -9.64
CA GLU A 216 25.65 6.16 -8.63
C GLU A 216 25.12 5.94 -7.21
N CYS A 217 23.83 6.21 -6.94
CA CYS A 217 23.16 5.82 -5.70
C CYS A 217 23.13 4.30 -5.50
N GLY A 218 23.40 3.49 -6.55
CA GLY A 218 23.47 2.03 -6.44
C GLY A 218 22.12 1.31 -6.38
N ILE A 219 21.00 2.05 -6.39
CA ILE A 219 19.64 1.50 -6.34
C ILE A 219 19.11 1.21 -7.74
N ARG A 220 18.50 0.03 -7.91
CA ARG A 220 17.87 -0.44 -9.14
C ARG A 220 16.47 -0.94 -8.85
N VAL A 221 15.60 -0.78 -9.84
CA VAL A 221 14.28 -1.42 -9.85
C VAL A 221 14.23 -2.41 -11.00
N GLU A 222 14.22 -3.69 -10.68
CA GLU A 222 14.18 -4.78 -11.67
C GLU A 222 12.99 -5.69 -11.36
N ASN A 223 12.17 -6.02 -12.36
CA ASN A 223 10.94 -6.82 -12.17
C ASN A 223 10.03 -6.28 -11.05
N ASN A 224 9.96 -4.94 -10.91
CA ASN A 224 9.24 -4.27 -9.83
C ASN A 224 9.72 -4.62 -8.40
N HIS A 225 11.03 -4.89 -8.25
CA HIS A 225 11.70 -5.11 -6.98
C HIS A 225 12.86 -4.12 -6.83
N VAL A 226 12.92 -3.42 -5.69
CA VAL A 226 13.92 -2.39 -5.39
C VAL A 226 15.11 -3.05 -4.69
N LYS A 227 16.31 -2.89 -5.25
CA LYS A 227 17.53 -3.55 -4.75
C LYS A 227 18.80 -2.74 -5.04
N PRO A 228 19.89 -2.95 -4.27
CA PRO A 228 19.97 -3.77 -3.07
C PRO A 228 19.46 -3.01 -1.84
N LEU A 229 18.59 -3.64 -1.05
CA LEU A 229 18.05 -3.07 0.19
C LEU A 229 18.14 -4.07 1.34
N PHE A 230 18.92 -3.74 2.38
CA PHE A 230 18.94 -4.51 3.61
C PHE A 230 17.62 -4.29 4.36
N LYS A 231 16.96 -5.40 4.70
CA LYS A 231 15.62 -5.42 5.33
C LYS A 231 14.59 -4.55 4.60
N HIS A 232 14.70 -4.42 3.28
CA HIS A 232 13.84 -3.56 2.43
C HIS A 232 13.84 -2.07 2.79
N ILE A 233 14.82 -1.60 3.58
CA ILE A 233 14.91 -0.22 4.07
C ILE A 233 16.23 0.41 3.62
N LEU A 234 17.36 -0.17 4.02
CA LEU A 234 18.66 0.47 3.94
C LEU A 234 19.35 0.17 2.61
N ASN A 235 19.84 1.21 1.93
CA ASN A 235 20.72 1.04 0.77
C ASN A 235 22.06 0.43 1.22
N ILE A 236 22.34 -0.78 0.75
CA ILE A 236 23.56 -1.53 1.12
C ILE A 236 24.82 -0.86 0.56
N GLU A 237 24.71 -0.18 -0.58
CA GLU A 237 25.85 0.47 -1.22
C GLU A 237 26.25 1.76 -0.50
N HIS A 238 25.27 2.49 0.05
CA HIS A 238 25.45 3.77 0.73
C HIS A 238 24.60 3.81 2.01
N PRO A 239 25.15 3.42 3.17
CA PRO A 239 24.40 3.14 4.40
C PRO A 239 23.89 4.38 5.17
N THR A 240 23.72 5.51 4.47
CA THR A 240 23.04 6.73 4.93
C THR A 240 21.78 7.04 4.11
N MET A 241 21.43 6.18 3.15
CA MET A 241 20.18 6.23 2.37
C MET A 241 19.19 5.15 2.81
N TYR A 242 17.99 5.57 3.19
CA TYR A 242 16.92 4.71 3.68
C TYR A 242 15.66 4.88 2.84
N PHE A 243 14.86 3.83 2.72
CA PHE A 243 13.56 3.82 2.05
C PHE A 243 12.49 3.40 3.06
N ILE A 244 11.43 4.19 3.16
CA ILE A 244 10.33 3.95 4.10
C ILE A 244 9.05 3.66 3.32
N GLY A 245 8.30 2.65 3.76
CA GLY A 245 7.02 2.27 3.16
C GLY A 245 7.11 1.46 1.86
N ILE A 246 8.26 0.84 1.56
CA ILE A 246 8.37 -0.09 0.43
C ILE A 246 7.52 -1.35 0.65
N PRO A 247 7.61 -2.06 1.80
CA PRO A 247 6.89 -3.32 1.93
C PRO A 247 5.37 -3.15 1.85
N THR A 248 4.70 -4.16 1.29
CA THR A 248 3.24 -4.16 1.12
C THR A 248 2.59 -5.33 1.85
N ASN A 249 1.26 -5.34 1.90
CA ASN A 249 0.46 -6.38 2.57
C ASN A 249 0.77 -6.52 4.07
N THR A 250 0.82 -5.39 4.77
CA THR A 250 1.00 -5.34 6.22
C THR A 250 0.38 -4.09 6.84
N ALA A 251 0.43 -3.98 8.17
CA ALA A 251 -0.04 -2.83 8.93
C ALA A 251 0.85 -1.59 8.69
N GLY A 252 0.47 -0.78 7.69
CA GLY A 252 1.33 0.28 7.14
C GLY A 252 1.81 1.31 8.15
N PHE A 253 0.93 1.85 9.00
CA PHE A 253 1.31 2.91 9.96
C PHE A 253 2.33 2.41 10.99
N CYS A 254 2.05 1.28 11.63
CA CYS A 254 2.96 0.68 12.62
C CYS A 254 4.29 0.24 11.99
N MET A 255 4.25 -0.28 10.75
CA MET A 255 5.47 -0.59 10.01
C MET A 255 6.30 0.67 9.74
N ILE A 256 5.68 1.73 9.21
CA ILE A 256 6.37 2.98 8.87
C ILE A 256 7.02 3.58 10.12
N ASP A 257 6.32 3.59 11.25
CA ASP A 257 6.88 4.06 12.52
C ASP A 257 8.12 3.26 12.92
N LEU A 258 8.04 1.92 12.92
CA LEU A 258 9.19 1.06 13.22
C LEU A 258 10.35 1.27 12.24
N GLN A 259 10.08 1.43 10.93
CA GLN A 259 11.11 1.70 9.92
C GLN A 259 11.79 3.05 10.13
N VAL A 260 11.04 4.08 10.51
CA VAL A 260 11.59 5.42 10.80
C VAL A 260 12.44 5.37 12.08
N GLN A 261 11.98 4.69 13.13
CA GLN A 261 12.79 4.51 14.35
C GLN A 261 14.06 3.71 14.07
N PHE A 262 13.97 2.65 13.25
CA PHE A 262 15.12 1.89 12.78
C PHE A 262 16.14 2.81 12.07
N ALA A 263 15.70 3.57 11.06
CA ALA A 263 16.58 4.47 10.31
C ALA A 263 17.23 5.51 11.24
N LYS A 264 16.43 6.13 12.12
CA LYS A 264 16.89 7.12 13.10
C LYS A 264 17.96 6.54 14.03
N THR A 265 17.78 5.31 14.55
CA THR A 265 18.74 4.67 15.46
C THR A 265 20.13 4.55 14.84
N PHE A 266 20.23 4.20 13.56
CA PHE A 266 21.52 4.07 12.88
C PHE A 266 22.09 5.41 12.41
N LEU A 267 21.25 6.32 11.90
CA LEU A 267 21.68 7.67 11.51
C LEU A 267 22.24 8.48 12.70
N GLU A 268 21.69 8.30 13.90
CA GLU A 268 22.18 8.94 15.12
C GLU A 268 23.37 8.19 15.76
N GLY A 269 23.82 7.08 15.17
CA GLY A 269 24.91 6.26 15.70
C GLY A 269 24.61 5.55 17.01
N ARG A 270 23.32 5.37 17.35
CA ARG A 270 22.87 4.68 18.59
C ARG A 270 23.06 3.17 18.53
N ALA A 271 23.14 2.60 17.33
CA ALA A 271 23.48 1.20 17.10
C ALA A 271 24.46 1.07 15.92
N LYS A 272 25.15 -0.08 15.83
CA LYS A 272 26.05 -0.39 14.72
C LYS A 272 25.34 -1.27 13.71
N LEU A 273 25.44 -0.90 12.44
CA LEU A 273 24.98 -1.76 11.35
C LEU A 273 25.88 -3.01 11.24
N PRO A 274 25.32 -4.14 10.75
CA PRO A 274 26.13 -5.26 10.28
C PRO A 274 27.10 -4.83 9.17
N SER A 275 28.10 -5.66 8.89
CA SER A 275 28.99 -5.44 7.75
C SER A 275 28.22 -5.49 6.43
N LYS A 276 28.82 -4.92 5.37
CA LYS A 276 28.22 -4.96 4.04
C LYS A 276 28.00 -6.39 3.57
N GLU A 277 28.95 -7.28 3.84
CA GLU A 277 28.87 -8.70 3.51
C GLU A 277 27.73 -9.41 4.25
N GLU A 278 27.55 -9.12 5.54
CA GLU A 278 26.44 -9.65 6.34
C GLU A 278 25.08 -9.17 5.81
N MET A 279 24.97 -7.88 5.45
CA MET A 279 23.75 -7.32 4.88
C MET A 279 23.40 -7.94 3.52
N ILE A 280 24.40 -8.17 2.67
CA ILE A 280 24.22 -8.83 1.36
C ILE A 280 23.74 -10.26 1.56
N GLU A 281 24.37 -11.01 2.46
CA GLU A 281 24.04 -12.41 2.70
C GLU A 281 22.64 -12.57 3.30
N ASP A 282 22.27 -11.74 4.28
CA ASP A 282 20.91 -11.70 4.85
C ASP A 282 19.86 -11.42 3.76
N THR A 283 20.12 -10.42 2.90
CA THR A 283 19.21 -10.07 1.80
C THR A 283 19.09 -11.20 0.79
N ARG A 284 20.18 -11.90 0.47
CA ARG A 284 20.19 -13.06 -0.43
C ARG A 284 19.33 -14.19 0.13
N LEU A 285 19.52 -14.54 1.40
CA LEU A 285 18.76 -15.60 2.07
C LEU A 285 17.26 -15.28 2.16
N ASP A 286 16.89 -14.02 2.45
CA ASP A 286 15.48 -13.60 2.46
C ASP A 286 14.85 -13.72 1.07
N VAL A 287 15.54 -13.26 0.01
CA VAL A 287 15.06 -13.38 -1.37
C VAL A 287 14.88 -14.85 -1.77
N GLU A 288 15.84 -15.72 -1.46
CA GLU A 288 15.75 -17.15 -1.75
C GLU A 288 14.57 -17.81 -1.02
N SER A 289 14.39 -17.50 0.27
CA SER A 289 13.26 -18.00 1.06
C SER A 289 11.91 -17.54 0.48
N ARG A 290 11.80 -16.28 0.06
CA ARG A 290 10.58 -15.73 -0.56
C ARG A 290 10.25 -16.42 -1.88
N LEU A 291 11.25 -16.61 -2.75
CA LEU A 291 11.07 -17.33 -4.01
C LEU A 291 10.68 -18.81 -3.77
N ALA A 292 11.32 -19.47 -2.79
CA ALA A 292 10.99 -20.84 -2.42
C ALA A 292 9.55 -20.99 -1.88
N SER A 293 9.00 -19.93 -1.27
CA SER A 293 7.59 -19.89 -0.83
C SER A 293 6.58 -19.64 -1.97
N GLY A 294 7.04 -19.48 -3.20
CA GLY A 294 6.20 -19.28 -4.39
C GLY A 294 5.90 -17.82 -4.74
N LEU A 295 6.50 -16.84 -4.05
CA LEU A 295 6.38 -15.43 -4.43
C LEU A 295 7.09 -15.17 -5.76
N ARG A 296 6.47 -14.36 -6.62
CA ARG A 296 7.09 -13.92 -7.88
C ARG A 296 8.10 -12.81 -7.60
N PRO A 297 9.04 -12.52 -8.51
CA PRO A 297 10.02 -11.44 -8.34
C PRO A 297 9.41 -10.07 -7.97
N LYS A 298 8.26 -9.72 -8.56
CA LYS A 298 7.53 -8.47 -8.26
C LYS A 298 6.85 -8.41 -6.89
N GLU A 299 6.82 -9.53 -6.18
CA GLU A 299 6.13 -9.73 -4.90
C GLU A 299 7.12 -9.84 -3.73
N LEU A 300 8.43 -9.70 -3.97
CA LEU A 300 9.46 -9.88 -2.94
C LEU A 300 9.39 -8.84 -1.81
N HIS A 301 8.71 -7.71 -2.01
CA HIS A 301 8.40 -6.73 -0.95
C HIS A 301 7.07 -7.00 -0.21
N MET A 302 6.30 -8.01 -0.61
CA MET A 302 5.06 -8.37 0.10
C MET A 302 5.37 -9.08 1.41
N MET A 303 4.82 -8.60 2.51
CA MET A 303 5.05 -9.17 3.84
C MET A 303 4.05 -10.27 4.16
N GLY A 304 2.74 -9.98 4.10
CA GLY A 304 1.73 -10.96 4.50
C GLY A 304 2.02 -11.50 5.90
N ARG A 305 1.96 -12.83 6.09
CA ARG A 305 2.25 -13.45 7.40
C ARG A 305 3.70 -13.25 7.88
N ARG A 306 4.65 -12.97 6.97
CA ARG A 306 6.06 -12.68 7.31
C ARG A 306 6.26 -11.31 7.98
N SER A 307 5.19 -10.51 8.10
CA SER A 307 5.24 -9.21 8.78
C SER A 307 5.76 -9.32 10.21
N LYS A 308 5.38 -10.37 10.94
CA LYS A 308 5.84 -10.57 12.31
C LYS A 308 7.36 -10.72 12.37
N ASP A 309 7.91 -11.65 11.60
CA ASP A 309 9.35 -11.92 11.55
C ASP A 309 10.13 -10.69 11.09
N TYR A 310 9.55 -9.94 10.15
CA TYR A 310 10.10 -8.68 9.69
C TYR A 310 10.20 -7.64 10.82
N TYR A 311 9.11 -7.42 11.57
CA TYR A 311 9.09 -6.48 12.68
C TYR A 311 10.05 -6.89 13.80
N ASP A 312 10.04 -8.17 14.17
CA ASP A 312 10.94 -8.70 15.21
C ASP A 312 12.41 -8.57 14.79
N SER A 313 12.72 -8.77 13.51
CA SER A 313 14.07 -8.60 12.97
C SER A 313 14.53 -7.14 13.06
N LEU A 314 13.70 -6.16 12.67
CA LEU A 314 14.03 -4.75 12.78
C LEU A 314 14.21 -4.32 14.24
N ALA A 315 13.28 -4.74 15.10
CA ALA A 315 13.29 -4.43 16.52
C ALA A 315 14.56 -4.96 17.21
N SER A 316 14.91 -6.22 16.95
CA SER A 316 16.13 -6.86 17.47
C SER A 316 17.40 -6.12 17.04
N LEU A 317 17.54 -5.79 15.74
CA LEU A 317 18.72 -5.09 15.21
C LEU A 317 18.90 -3.68 15.76
N SER A 318 17.81 -3.01 16.11
CA SER A 318 17.81 -1.61 16.54
C SER A 318 17.61 -1.42 18.05
N GLY A 319 17.43 -2.51 18.81
CA GLY A 319 17.12 -2.46 20.24
C GLY A 319 15.77 -1.79 20.55
N LEU A 320 14.81 -1.88 19.62
CA LEU A 320 13.48 -1.31 19.74
C LEU A 320 12.46 -2.36 20.21
N GLU A 321 11.26 -1.90 20.59
CA GLU A 321 10.13 -2.80 20.77
C GLU A 321 9.53 -3.17 19.41
N SER A 322 9.18 -4.44 19.23
CA SER A 322 8.48 -4.91 18.03
C SER A 322 7.03 -4.45 18.02
N VAL A 323 6.41 -4.43 16.84
CA VAL A 323 4.99 -4.12 16.70
C VAL A 323 4.16 -5.18 17.43
N SER A 324 3.19 -4.74 18.24
CA SER A 324 2.30 -5.65 18.97
C SER A 324 1.65 -6.68 18.02
N PRO A 325 1.64 -7.98 18.37
CA PRO A 325 0.99 -9.01 17.57
C PRO A 325 -0.51 -8.75 17.32
N VAL A 326 -1.19 -8.06 18.23
CA VAL A 326 -2.61 -7.70 18.08
C VAL A 326 -2.86 -6.81 16.86
N VAL A 327 -1.91 -5.92 16.53
CA VAL A 327 -2.00 -5.07 15.33
C VAL A 327 -2.10 -5.93 14.07
N LEU A 328 -1.26 -6.97 13.97
CA LEU A 328 -1.31 -7.89 12.83
C LEU A 328 -2.58 -8.73 12.81
N GLN A 329 -3.13 -9.09 13.97
CA GLN A 329 -4.39 -9.82 14.06
C GLN A 329 -5.57 -8.98 13.58
N ILE A 330 -5.68 -7.73 14.06
CA ILE A 330 -6.70 -6.78 13.57
C ILE A 330 -6.53 -6.56 12.06
N TYR A 331 -5.29 -6.43 11.58
CA TYR A 331 -5.01 -6.30 10.15
C TYR A 331 -5.53 -7.52 9.36
N PHE A 332 -5.23 -8.74 9.78
CA PHE A 332 -5.68 -9.94 9.06
C PHE A 332 -7.19 -10.17 9.18
N ASP A 333 -7.78 -9.94 10.36
CA ASP A 333 -9.23 -10.03 10.57
C ASP A 333 -9.97 -9.02 9.68
N GLY A 334 -9.49 -7.77 9.63
CA GLY A 334 -10.03 -6.75 8.74
C GLY A 334 -9.90 -7.10 7.25
N ILE A 335 -8.78 -7.71 6.84
CA ILE A 335 -8.60 -8.21 5.46
C ILE A 335 -9.54 -9.38 5.15
N ASP A 336 -9.76 -10.28 6.10
CA ASP A 336 -10.67 -11.42 5.91
C ASP A 336 -12.12 -10.93 5.81
N ARG A 337 -12.54 -10.00 6.67
CA ARG A 337 -13.85 -9.34 6.58
C ARG A 337 -14.01 -8.59 5.26
N PHE A 338 -13.01 -7.82 4.85
CA PHE A 338 -12.97 -7.13 3.56
C PHE A 338 -13.17 -8.06 2.36
N MET A 339 -12.61 -9.27 2.40
CA MET A 339 -12.68 -10.23 1.28
C MET A 339 -13.94 -11.11 1.31
N CYS A 340 -14.54 -11.33 2.48
CA CYS A 340 -15.70 -12.21 2.65
C CYS A 340 -17.03 -11.44 2.65
N ASP A 341 -17.04 -10.20 3.12
CA ASP A 341 -18.24 -9.39 3.34
C ASP A 341 -17.95 -7.90 3.06
N PHE A 342 -17.62 -7.60 1.81
CA PHE A 342 -17.25 -6.25 1.39
C PHE A 342 -18.36 -5.22 1.66
N SER A 343 -19.62 -5.62 1.61
CA SER A 343 -20.77 -4.73 1.85
C SER A 343 -20.81 -4.19 3.28
N HIS A 344 -20.42 -5.00 4.28
CA HIS A 344 -20.62 -4.66 5.68
C HIS A 344 -19.34 -4.62 6.53
N PHE A 345 -18.16 -5.00 6.02
CA PHE A 345 -16.92 -5.00 6.83
C PHE A 345 -16.62 -3.64 7.50
N ARG A 346 -17.05 -2.53 6.86
CA ARG A 346 -16.84 -1.17 7.40
C ARG A 346 -17.77 -0.80 8.57
N GLU A 347 -18.68 -1.69 8.93
CA GLU A 347 -19.56 -1.58 10.09
C GLU A 347 -18.99 -2.29 11.32
N ASP A 348 -17.97 -3.14 11.12
CA ASP A 348 -17.21 -3.76 12.21
C ASP A 348 -16.52 -2.68 13.06
N LYS A 349 -16.57 -2.85 14.38
CA LYS A 349 -16.00 -1.89 15.34
C LYS A 349 -14.92 -2.56 16.17
N TYR A 350 -13.70 -2.07 16.06
CA TYR A 350 -12.54 -2.55 16.77
C TYR A 350 -12.23 -1.64 17.96
N LYS A 351 -11.72 -2.24 19.03
CA LYS A 351 -11.16 -1.51 20.17
C LYS A 351 -9.92 -2.23 20.65
N LEU A 352 -8.77 -1.56 20.54
CA LEU A 352 -7.53 -2.04 21.14
C LEU A 352 -7.64 -1.90 22.66
N LEU A 353 -7.37 -2.98 23.40
CA LEU A 353 -7.45 -2.97 24.87
C LEU A 353 -6.05 -2.87 25.48
N ASP A 354 -5.14 -3.72 25.02
CA ASP A 354 -3.75 -3.76 25.44
C ASP A 354 -2.88 -4.43 24.35
N LYS A 355 -1.65 -4.82 24.70
CA LYS A 355 -0.69 -5.41 23.75
C LYS A 355 -1.09 -6.81 23.26
N ASP A 356 -2.01 -7.49 23.94
CA ASP A 356 -2.37 -8.89 23.72
C ASP A 356 -3.88 -9.10 23.44
N HIS A 357 -4.71 -8.08 23.66
CA HIS A 357 -6.17 -8.15 23.53
C HIS A 357 -6.77 -7.00 22.71
N TYR A 358 -7.80 -7.35 21.94
CA TYR A 358 -8.71 -6.40 21.31
C TYR A 358 -10.15 -6.89 21.40
N MET A 359 -11.09 -5.98 21.25
CA MET A 359 -12.50 -6.30 21.07
C MET A 359 -12.91 -5.98 19.64
N VAL A 360 -13.79 -6.80 19.09
CA VAL A 360 -14.46 -6.54 17.82
C VAL A 360 -15.97 -6.71 18.01
N LYS A 361 -16.76 -5.77 17.49
CA LYS A 361 -18.22 -5.90 17.40
C LYS A 361 -18.62 -5.97 15.93
N PHE A 362 -19.20 -7.10 15.54
CA PHE A 362 -19.78 -7.28 14.21
C PHE A 362 -21.22 -6.77 14.17
N PRO A 363 -21.74 -6.34 13.01
CA PRO A 363 -23.10 -5.77 12.89
C PRO A 363 -24.22 -6.73 13.30
N ASN A 364 -24.01 -8.03 13.06
CA ASN A 364 -25.00 -9.08 13.30
C ASN A 364 -24.88 -9.73 14.69
N GLU A 365 -24.01 -9.21 15.55
CA GLU A 365 -23.77 -9.74 16.90
C GLU A 365 -24.20 -8.73 17.96
N GLU A 366 -24.95 -9.19 18.97
CA GLU A 366 -25.44 -8.34 20.05
C GLU A 366 -24.29 -7.81 20.91
N GLU A 367 -23.38 -8.71 21.29
CA GLU A 367 -22.26 -8.45 22.18
C GLU A 367 -20.91 -8.43 21.44
N PRO A 368 -19.96 -7.57 21.84
CA PRO A 368 -18.62 -7.57 21.29
C PRO A 368 -17.86 -8.83 21.70
N VAL A 369 -17.07 -9.38 20.77
CA VAL A 369 -16.19 -10.52 21.01
C VAL A 369 -14.82 -10.01 21.41
N MET A 370 -14.36 -10.42 22.59
CA MET A 370 -12.95 -10.25 22.98
C MET A 370 -12.13 -11.30 22.26
N ARG A 371 -11.11 -10.86 21.54
CA ARG A 371 -10.12 -11.73 20.91
C ARG A 371 -8.78 -11.53 21.60
N ARG A 372 -8.12 -12.65 21.87
CA ARG A 372 -6.78 -12.71 22.44
C ARG A 372 -5.84 -13.26 21.39
N GLN A 373 -4.55 -13.00 21.57
CA GLN A 373 -3.50 -13.73 20.89
C GLN A 373 -3.67 -15.27 20.99
N GLU A 374 -4.29 -15.88 19.97
CA GLU A 374 -4.09 -17.29 19.67
C GLU A 374 -2.88 -17.38 18.74
N ILE A 375 -1.77 -17.90 19.27
CA ILE A 375 -0.61 -18.28 18.48
C ILE A 375 -1.04 -19.49 17.65
N VAL A 376 -1.64 -19.25 16.49
CA VAL A 376 -1.75 -20.28 15.46
C VAL A 376 -0.51 -20.17 14.59
N LEU A 377 0.54 -20.87 15.02
CA LEU A 377 1.63 -21.28 14.16
C LEU A 377 1.10 -22.41 13.28
N ASP A 378 0.60 -22.07 12.09
CA ASP A 378 0.44 -23.01 10.98
C ASP A 378 1.62 -22.88 10.03
#